data_AF-A0A0J6S1M5-F1
#
_entry.id   AF-A0A0J6S1M5-F1
#
_cell.length_a   1.000
_cell.length_b   1.000
_cell.length_c   1.000
_cell.angle_alpha   90.00
_cell.angle_beta   90.00
_cell.angle_gamma   90.00
#
_symmetry.space_group_name_H-M   'P 1'
#
loop_
_entity.id
_entity.type
_entity.pdbx_description
1 polymer ?
#
loop_
_entity_poly.entity_id
_entity_poly.type
_entity_poly.pdbx_seq_one_letter_code
_entity_poly.pdbx_strand_id
1 'polypeptide(L)' 'MAPESQSSAERRTVAQACCAVDQQLAALDECRRLGLPAEAEEAALRVLWTDLGLAYAREVVQVAELRHRMAERE' A
#
# COMPACT_ATOMS: atom_id res chain seq x y z
N MET A 1 13.78 29.72 7.25
CA MET A 1 12.84 29.15 6.26
C MET A 1 12.72 27.68 6.55
N ALA A 2 11.57 27.22 7.07
CA ALA A 2 11.24 25.81 7.12
C ALA A 2 9.95 25.63 6.33
N PRO A 3 10.04 24.93 5.20
CA PRO A 3 8.95 24.11 4.72
C PRO A 3 9.58 22.73 4.40
N GLU A 4 9.02 21.57 4.70
CA GLU A 4 7.66 21.18 4.98
C GLU A 4 7.80 19.96 5.89
N SER A 5 6.98 19.88 6.93
CA SER A 5 6.68 18.60 7.55
C SER A 5 6.01 17.76 6.46
N GLN A 6 6.82 17.06 5.65
CA GLN A 6 6.33 15.95 4.87
C GLN A 6 5.72 15.03 5.91
N SER A 7 4.40 15.02 5.97
CA SER A 7 3.62 14.04 6.71
C SER A 7 4.21 12.69 6.31
N SER A 8 5.00 12.13 7.22
CA SER A 8 5.52 10.78 7.14
C SER A 8 4.33 9.85 7.40
N ALA A 9 3.33 9.91 6.51
CA ALA A 9 2.51 8.75 6.25
C ALA A 9 3.51 7.66 5.88
N GLU A 10 3.85 6.84 6.87
CA GLU A 10 4.82 5.77 6.79
C GLU A 10 4.56 5.03 5.47
N ARG A 11 5.51 5.13 4.55
CA ARG A 11 5.34 4.55 3.22
C ARG A 11 5.30 3.05 3.39
N ARG A 12 4.11 2.46 3.32
CA ARG A 12 3.95 1.01 3.41
C ARG A 12 4.77 0.32 2.34
N THR A 13 5.48 -0.73 2.74
CA THR A 13 6.07 -1.70 1.81
C THR A 13 4.97 -2.51 1.14
N VAL A 14 5.28 -3.23 0.05
CA VAL A 14 4.30 -4.12 -0.59
C VAL A 14 3.79 -5.16 0.41
N ALA A 15 4.67 -5.74 1.23
CA ALA A 15 4.27 -6.71 2.25
C ALA A 15 3.29 -6.13 3.28
N GLN A 16 3.53 -4.90 3.75
CA GLN A 16 2.62 -4.22 4.68
C GLN A 16 1.28 -3.89 4.03
N ALA A 17 1.28 -3.47 2.76
CA ALA A 17 0.06 -3.18 2.02
C ALA A 17 -0.76 -4.47 1.76
N CYS A 18 -0.13 -5.58 1.39
CA CYS A 18 -0.78 -6.88 1.25
C CYS A 18 -1.41 -7.32 2.58
N CYS A 19 -0.66 -7.24 3.69
CA CYS A 19 -1.17 -7.62 5.01
C CYS A 19 -2.41 -6.79 5.41
N ALA A 20 -2.40 -5.49 5.13
CA ALA A 20 -3.55 -4.63 5.38
C ALA A 20 -4.76 -5.00 4.51
N VAL A 21 -4.56 -5.32 3.22
CA VAL A 21 -5.61 -5.81 2.31
C VAL A 21 -6.22 -7.10 2.85
N ASP A 22 -5.40 -8.07 3.25
CA ASP A 22 -5.88 -9.37 3.78
C ASP A 22 -6.72 -9.18 5.04
N GLN A 23 -6.28 -8.32 5.97
CA GLN A 23 -7.04 -7.99 7.18
C GLN A 23 -8.39 -7.35 6.84
N GLN A 24 -8.42 -6.44 5.86
CA GLN A 24 -9.64 -5.75 5.45
C GLN A 24 -10.62 -6.68 4.74
N LEU A 25 -10.11 -7.63 3.94
CA LEU A 25 -10.94 -8.67 3.33
C LEU A 25 -11.57 -9.58 4.40
N ALA A 26 -10.80 -9.98 5.41
CA ALA A 26 -11.34 -10.78 6.52
C ALA A 26 -12.44 -10.02 7.29
N ALA A 27 -12.27 -8.72 7.52
CA ALA A 27 -13.29 -7.90 8.15
C ALA A 27 -14.57 -7.78 7.28
N LEU A 28 -14.40 -7.60 5.97
CA LEU A 28 -15.52 -7.54 5.02
C LEU A 28 -16.30 -8.86 4.97
N ASP A 29 -15.61 -9.99 4.95
CA ASP A 29 -16.22 -11.32 4.97
C ASP A 29 -16.98 -11.57 6.27
N GLU A 30 -16.45 -11.09 7.40
CA GLU A 30 -17.13 -11.15 8.69
C GLU A 30 -18.41 -10.30 8.71
N CYS A 31 -18.36 -9.06 8.20
CA CYS A 31 -19.57 -8.22 8.07
C CYS A 31 -20.64 -8.91 7.23
N ARG A 32 -20.26 -9.49 6.08
CA ARG A 32 -21.18 -10.24 5.20
C ARG A 32 -21.78 -11.45 5.89
N ARG A 33 -20.97 -12.20 6.63
CA ARG A 33 -21.42 -13.37 7.40
C ARG A 33 -22.44 -13.01 8.48
N LEU A 34 -22.27 -11.85 9.10
CA LEU A 34 -23.17 -11.33 10.14
C LEU A 34 -24.37 -10.54 9.57
N GLY A 35 -24.44 -10.34 8.25
CA GLY A 35 -25.47 -9.50 7.62
C GLY A 35 -25.36 -8.03 8.01
N LEU A 36 -24.17 -7.58 8.41
CA LEU A 36 -23.89 -6.20 8.76
C LEU A 36 -23.64 -5.36 7.51
N PRO A 37 -23.87 -4.03 7.59
CA PRO A 37 -23.42 -3.11 6.54
C PRO A 37 -21.90 -3.24 6.33
N ALA A 38 -21.49 -3.14 5.08
CA ALA A 38 -20.14 -3.45 4.61
C ALA A 38 -19.54 -2.29 3.78
N GLU A 39 -20.27 -1.19 3.63
CA GLU A 39 -19.90 -0.07 2.77
C GLU A 39 -18.62 0.62 3.24
N ALA A 40 -18.42 0.69 4.56
CA ALA A 40 -17.21 1.26 5.15
C ALA A 40 -15.99 0.38 4.84
N GLU A 41 -16.14 -0.94 4.94
CA GLU A 41 -15.08 -1.91 4.67
C GLU A 41 -14.73 -1.96 3.18
N GLU A 42 -15.73 -1.88 2.30
CA GLU A 42 -15.52 -1.79 0.86
C GLU A 42 -14.83 -0.49 0.46
N ALA A 43 -15.19 0.64 1.09
CA ALA A 43 -14.50 1.91 0.87
C ALA A 43 -13.05 1.85 1.35
N ALA A 44 -12.79 1.28 2.51
CA ALA A 44 -11.44 1.09 3.04
C ALA A 44 -10.60 0.20 2.12
N LEU A 45 -11.19 -0.88 1.58
CA LEU A 45 -10.51 -1.79 0.67
C LEU A 45 -10.07 -1.09 -0.63
N ARG A 46 -10.89 -0.18 -1.18
CA ARG A 46 -10.51 0.62 -2.37
C ARG A 46 -9.29 1.50 -2.13
N VAL A 47 -9.18 2.09 -0.94
CA VAL A 47 -8.00 2.89 -0.56
C VAL A 47 -6.77 1.99 -0.46
N LEU A 48 -6.89 0.83 0.20
CA LEU A 48 -5.78 -0.12 0.35
C LEU A 48 -5.26 -0.67 -0.99
N TRP A 49 -6.13 -0.88 -1.98
CA TRP A 49 -5.69 -1.26 -3.33
C TRP A 49 -4.84 -0.18 -4.00
N THR A 50 -5.18 1.09 -3.79
CA THR A 50 -4.40 2.23 -4.28
C THR A 50 -3.03 2.28 -3.61
N ASP A 51 -2.99 2.09 -2.29
CA ASP A 51 -1.74 2.02 -1.53
C ASP A 51 -0.84 0.88 -2.00
N LEU A 52 -1.43 -0.29 -2.28
CA LEU A 52 -0.70 -1.45 -2.79
C LEU A 52 -0.09 -1.17 -4.17
N GLY A 53 -0.85 -0.58 -5.08
CA GLY A 53 -0.34 -0.18 -6.39
C GLY A 53 0.81 0.82 -6.29
N LEU A 54 0.71 1.77 -5.36
CA LEU A 54 1.77 2.75 -5.10
C LEU A 54 3.02 2.10 -4.50
N ALA A 55 2.86 1.11 -3.61
CA ALA A 55 3.97 0.35 -3.06
C ALA A 55 4.71 -0.44 -4.15
N TYR A 56 3.98 -1.12 -5.04
CA TYR A 56 4.58 -1.82 -6.19
C TYR A 56 5.34 -0.87 -7.11
N ALA A 57 4.75 0.27 -7.46
CA ALA A 57 5.40 1.25 -8.31
C ALA A 57 6.74 1.74 -7.72
N ARG A 58 6.77 1.96 -6.40
CA ARG A 58 8.00 2.37 -5.69
C ARG A 58 9.07 1.29 -5.69
N GLU A 59 8.71 0.03 -5.44
CA GLU A 59 9.67 -1.08 -5.49
C GLU A 59 10.26 -1.24 -6.90
N VAL A 60 9.44 -1.14 -7.94
CA VAL A 60 9.91 -1.20 -9.34
C VAL A 60 10.90 -0.08 -9.65
N VAL A 61 10.62 1.16 -9.20
CA VAL A 61 11.54 2.29 -9.36
C VAL A 61 12.86 2.02 -8.63
N GLN A 62 12.82 1.55 -7.39
CA GLN A 62 14.03 1.25 -6.61
C GLN A 62 14.89 0.16 -7.27
N VAL A 63 14.26 -0.88 -7.83
CA VAL A 63 14.96 -1.94 -8.58
C VAL A 63 15.58 -1.38 -9.87
N ALA A 64 14.86 -0.52 -10.59
CA ALA A 64 15.38 0.11 -11.80
C ALA A 64 16.58 1.02 -11.49
N GLU A 65 16.50 1.84 -10.44
CA GLU A 65 17.60 2.69 -9.97
C GLU A 65 18.82 1.87 -9.52
N LEU A 66 18.59 0.72 -8.88
CA LEU A 66 19.68 -0.18 -8.48
C LEU A 66 20.38 -0.77 -9.70
N ARG A 67 19.62 -1.26 -10.70
CA ARG A 67 20.17 -1.80 -11.95
C ARG A 67 20.97 -0.75 -12.71
N HIS A 68 20.47 0.47 -12.79
CA HIS A 68 21.18 1.57 -13.45
C HIS A 68 22.53 1.85 -12.79
N ARG A 69 22.55 1.99 -11.45
CA ARG A 69 23.78 2.21 -10.69
C ARG A 69 24.80 1.07 -10.78
N MET A 70 24.33 -0.16 -10.98
CA MET A 70 25.21 -1.31 -11.19
C MET A 70 25.84 -1.27 -12.58
N ALA A 71 25.07 -0.94 -13.62
CA ALA A 71 25.58 -0.82 -14.99
C ALA A 71 26.59 0.33 -15.15
N GLU A 72 26.50 1.39 -14.35
CA GLU A 72 27.49 2.49 -14.32
C GLU A 72 28.82 2.12 -13.64
N ARG A 73 28.89 0.98 -12.94
CA ARG A 73 30.08 0.52 -12.21
C ARG A 73 30.87 -0.59 -12.94
N GLU A 74 30.32 -1.11 -14.04
CA GLU A 74 30.97 -2.08 -14.93
C GLU A 74 31.73 -1.37 -16.05
#